data_AF-A0A480BRB5-F1
#
_entry.id   AF-A0A480BRB5-F1
#
_cell.length_a   1.000
_cell.length_b   1.000
_cell.length_c   1.000
_cell.angle_alpha   90.00
_cell.angle_beta   90.00
_cell.angle_gamma   90.00
#
_symmetry.space_group_name_H-M   'P 1'
#
loop_
_entity.id
_entity.type
_entity.pdbx_description
1 polymer ?
#
loop_
_entity_poly.entity_id
_entity_poly.type
_entity_poly.pdbx_seq_one_letter_code
_entity_poly.pdbx_strand_id
1 'polypeptide(L)'
;MLTLLTATGARPQAWALCERMMRLQDWDGAVRWVIVDDGAHPQPLTFRRPGWTLEVIRPQPYWRPGMNTQARNLAAGLAEIGDTERVVVIEDDDAYAPGYLRAVASWLADAPLVGESHARYYHVARRVWRDCGNHAHASLCSTAVRDEGLAALRDHAAHRQ
;
A
#
# COMPACT_ATOMS: atom_id res chain seq x y z
N MET A 1 9.09 -10.98 8.05
CA MET A 1 8.50 -9.64 8.21
C MET A 1 8.09 -9.12 6.85
N LEU A 2 6.93 -8.48 6.77
CA LEU A 2 6.50 -7.69 5.61
C LEU A 2 6.52 -6.21 5.99
N THR A 3 6.77 -5.36 5.01
CA THR A 3 6.72 -3.91 5.15
C THR A 3 5.60 -3.38 4.27
N LEU A 4 4.56 -2.83 4.87
CA LEU A 4 3.46 -2.20 4.13
C LEU A 4 3.82 -0.75 3.87
N LEU A 5 3.53 -0.26 2.67
CA LEU A 5 3.68 1.14 2.30
C LEU A 5 2.33 1.69 1.83
N THR A 6 1.81 2.68 2.55
CA THR A 6 0.59 3.39 2.18
C THR A 6 0.87 4.88 2.02
N ALA A 7 0.61 5.42 0.84
CA ALA A 7 0.51 6.87 0.63
C ALA A 7 -0.95 7.29 0.76
N THR A 8 -1.24 8.18 1.70
CA THR A 8 -2.59 8.70 2.00
C THR A 8 -2.49 10.19 2.37
N GLY A 9 -3.63 10.85 2.55
CA GLY A 9 -3.68 12.24 2.99
C GLY A 9 -5.07 12.82 2.84
N ALA A 10 -5.58 13.48 3.89
CA ALA A 10 -6.88 14.15 3.87
C ALA A 10 -8.09 13.24 3.49
N ARG A 11 -8.01 11.93 3.73
CA ARG A 11 -9.06 10.93 3.41
C ARG A 11 -9.45 10.06 4.62
N PRO A 12 -9.91 10.65 5.74
CA PRO A 12 -10.09 9.92 7.00
C PRO A 12 -11.06 8.73 6.92
N GLN A 13 -12.05 8.77 6.02
CA GLN A 13 -12.99 7.68 5.83
C GLN A 13 -12.37 6.49 5.07
N ALA A 14 -11.58 6.76 4.02
CA ALA A 14 -10.86 5.73 3.28
C ALA A 14 -9.79 5.09 4.19
N TRP A 15 -9.02 5.93 4.88
CA TRP A 15 -8.04 5.49 5.87
C TRP A 15 -8.63 4.55 6.93
N ALA A 16 -9.77 4.89 7.53
CA ALA A 16 -10.44 4.02 8.50
C ALA A 16 -10.86 2.66 7.92
N LEU A 17 -11.25 2.60 6.64
CA LEU A 17 -11.53 1.34 5.95
C LEU A 17 -10.25 0.54 5.71
N CYS A 18 -9.17 1.20 5.31
CA CYS A 18 -7.85 0.57 5.16
C CYS A 18 -7.37 -0.05 6.49
N GLU A 19 -7.45 0.69 7.61
CA GLU A 19 -7.14 0.17 8.95
C GLU A 19 -7.98 -1.07 9.28
N ARG A 20 -9.27 -1.07 8.90
CA ARG A 20 -10.15 -2.22 9.09
C ARG A 20 -9.73 -3.41 8.23
N MET A 21 -9.41 -3.21 6.95
CA MET A 21 -8.97 -4.30 6.06
C MET A 21 -7.63 -4.90 6.50
N MET A 22 -6.69 -4.07 6.96
CA MET A 22 -5.42 -4.55 7.51
C MET A 22 -5.60 -5.32 8.81
N ARG A 23 -6.62 -4.98 9.61
CA ARG A 23 -6.94 -5.71 10.85
C ARG A 23 -7.46 -7.12 10.56
N LEU A 24 -8.12 -7.30 9.42
CA LEU A 24 -8.68 -8.58 9.00
C LEU A 24 -7.65 -9.54 8.39
N GLN A 25 -6.42 -9.10 8.14
CA GLN A 25 -5.41 -9.95 7.51
C GLN A 25 -5.06 -11.14 8.40
N ASP A 26 -4.97 -12.34 7.83
CA ASP A 26 -4.66 -13.59 8.54
C ASP A 26 -3.15 -13.93 8.56
N TRP A 27 -2.31 -12.94 8.22
CA TRP A 27 -0.86 -13.07 8.29
C TRP A 27 -0.36 -13.00 9.73
N ASP A 28 0.35 -14.05 10.17
CA ASP A 28 0.86 -14.18 11.54
C ASP A 28 2.29 -13.64 11.72
N GLY A 29 2.99 -13.33 10.61
CA GLY A 29 4.33 -12.77 10.68
C GLY A 29 4.34 -11.30 11.12
N ALA A 30 5.50 -10.82 11.59
CA ALA A 30 5.68 -9.42 11.93
C ALA A 30 5.44 -8.49 10.72
N VAL A 31 4.87 -7.32 10.98
CA VAL A 31 4.60 -6.29 9.98
C VAL A 31 5.16 -4.95 10.46
N ARG A 32 5.89 -4.26 9.58
CA ARG A 32 6.15 -2.83 9.68
C ARG A 32 5.19 -2.13 8.71
N TRP A 33 4.46 -1.10 9.15
CA TRP A 33 3.56 -0.36 8.28
C TRP A 33 3.99 1.10 8.22
N VAL A 34 4.60 1.46 7.10
CA VAL A 34 5.02 2.82 6.77
C VAL A 34 3.84 3.54 6.10
N ILE A 35 3.38 4.60 6.76
CA ILE A 35 2.21 5.39 6.37
C ILE A 35 2.70 6.80 6.05
N VAL A 36 2.58 7.19 4.79
CA VAL A 36 2.91 8.53 4.34
C VAL A 36 1.63 9.35 4.29
N ASP A 37 1.44 10.23 5.26
CA ASP A 37 0.26 11.09 5.42
C ASP A 37 0.59 12.55 5.09
N ASP A 38 0.26 12.97 3.86
CA ASP A 38 0.49 14.34 3.41
C ASP A 38 -0.73 15.26 3.59
N GLY A 39 -1.76 14.82 4.33
CA GLY A 39 -2.90 15.67 4.67
C GLY A 39 -2.48 16.87 5.52
N ALA A 40 -3.11 18.03 5.34
CA ALA A 40 -2.82 19.23 6.13
C ALA A 40 -2.97 18.99 7.64
N HIS A 41 -3.96 18.17 8.02
CA HIS A 41 -4.14 17.67 9.37
C HIS A 41 -3.82 16.18 9.41
N PRO A 42 -3.14 15.70 10.47
CA PRO A 42 -2.84 14.29 10.60
C PRO A 42 -4.14 13.48 10.68
N GLN A 43 -4.17 12.35 9.98
CA GLN A 43 -5.31 11.44 10.04
C GLN A 43 -5.31 10.66 11.37
N PRO A 44 -6.49 10.33 11.93
CA PRO A 44 -6.56 9.51 13.15
C PRO A 44 -5.95 8.12 12.92
N LEU A 45 -5.04 7.70 13.81
CA LEU A 45 -4.38 6.40 13.75
C LEU A 45 -4.87 5.47 14.87
N THR A 46 -5.90 4.68 14.58
CA THR A 46 -6.58 3.84 15.58
C THR A 46 -6.13 2.37 15.56
N PHE A 47 -5.41 1.95 14.51
CA PHE A 47 -4.98 0.58 14.33
C PHE A 47 -4.03 0.12 15.43
N ARG A 48 -4.35 -1.02 16.06
CA ARG A 48 -3.48 -1.72 17.00
C ARG A 48 -3.61 -3.22 16.75
N ARG A 49 -2.48 -3.90 16.59
CA ARG A 49 -2.40 -5.36 16.43
C ARG A 49 -1.04 -5.85 16.92
N PRO A 50 -0.98 -6.94 17.73
CA PRO A 50 0.29 -7.53 18.12
C PRO A 50 1.14 -7.92 16.91
N GLY A 51 2.46 -7.72 16.99
CA GLY A 51 3.39 -8.00 15.90
C GLY A 51 3.40 -6.97 14.77
N TRP A 52 2.61 -5.90 14.87
CA TRP A 52 2.57 -4.81 13.89
C TRP A 52 3.13 -3.52 14.49
N THR A 53 4.11 -2.93 13.82
CA THR A 53 4.71 -1.64 14.15
C THR A 53 4.30 -0.62 13.09
N LEU A 54 3.80 0.53 13.51
CA LEU A 54 3.35 1.60 12.61
C LEU A 54 4.34 2.76 12.66
N GLU A 55 4.63 3.32 11.50
CA GLU A 55 5.52 4.46 11.30
C GLU A 55 4.83 5.47 10.40
N VAL A 56 4.79 6.73 10.82
CA VAL A 56 4.08 7.78 10.10
C VAL A 56 5.06 8.85 9.63
N ILE A 57 5.09 9.08 8.32
CA ILE A 57 5.89 10.10 7.65
C ILE A 57 4.93 11.16 7.12
N ARG A 58 5.23 12.44 7.36
CA ARG A 58 4.36 13.56 6.94
C ARG A 58 5.13 14.56 6.09
N PRO A 59 5.38 14.25 4.80
CA PRO A 59 6.20 15.09 3.93
C PRO A 59 5.49 16.41 3.60
N GLN A 60 6.28 17.47 3.44
CA GLN A 60 5.81 18.78 2.98
C GLN A 60 6.23 19.03 1.51
N PRO A 61 5.49 19.85 0.76
CA PRO A 61 4.23 20.50 1.13
C PRO A 61 3.06 19.50 1.23
N TYR A 62 2.16 19.75 2.20
CA TYR A 62 0.93 19.00 2.34
C TYR A 62 0.06 19.10 1.07
N TRP A 63 -0.69 18.04 0.80
CA TRP A 63 -1.60 17.97 -0.34
C TRP A 63 -2.60 19.13 -0.34
N ARG A 64 -2.92 19.61 -1.55
CA ARG A 64 -3.97 20.59 -1.82
C ARG A 64 -4.79 20.12 -3.04
N PRO A 65 -6.07 20.54 -3.15
CA PRO A 65 -6.89 20.21 -4.31
C PRO A 65 -6.18 20.51 -5.64
N GLY A 66 -6.18 19.53 -6.54
CA GLY A 66 -5.51 19.61 -7.85
C GLY A 66 -4.08 19.07 -7.89
N MET A 67 -3.48 18.73 -6.75
CA MET A 67 -2.16 18.10 -6.72
C MET A 67 -2.25 16.58 -6.90
N ASN A 68 -1.33 16.00 -7.69
CA ASN A 68 -1.01 14.59 -7.66
C ASN A 68 0.28 14.41 -6.84
N THR A 69 0.16 13.84 -5.64
CA THR A 69 1.29 13.65 -4.71
C THR A 69 1.72 12.20 -4.58
N GLN A 70 1.11 11.27 -5.33
CA GLN A 70 1.32 9.83 -5.16
C GLN A 70 2.79 9.43 -5.34
N ALA A 71 3.43 9.82 -6.44
CA ALA A 71 4.83 9.47 -6.72
C ALA A 71 5.79 10.01 -5.66
N ARG A 72 5.65 11.29 -5.31
CA ARG A 72 6.45 11.95 -4.27
C ARG A 72 6.27 11.27 -2.90
N ASN A 73 5.04 10.93 -2.53
CA ASN A 73 4.76 10.33 -1.23
C ASN A 73 5.27 8.88 -1.18
N LEU A 74 5.15 8.12 -2.27
CA LEU A 74 5.77 6.80 -2.38
C LEU A 74 7.29 6.90 -2.25
N ALA A 75 7.93 7.86 -2.94
CA ALA A 75 9.36 8.09 -2.81
C ALA A 75 9.78 8.44 -1.37
N ALA A 76 9.02 9.29 -0.68
CA ALA A 76 9.27 9.63 0.72
C ALA A 76 9.18 8.41 1.64
N GLY A 77 8.19 7.53 1.43
CA GLY A 77 8.08 6.29 2.20
C GLY A 77 9.18 5.27 1.87
N LEU A 78 9.52 5.12 0.58
CA LEU A 78 10.56 4.20 0.13
C LEU A 78 11.97 4.60 0.60
N ALA A 79 12.21 5.87 0.91
CA ALA A 79 13.47 6.36 1.47
C ALA A 79 13.72 5.85 2.91
N GLU A 80 12.67 5.55 3.67
CA GLU A 80 12.75 5.04 5.05
C GLU A 80 12.74 3.50 5.13
N ILE A 81 12.51 2.83 4.00
CA ILE A 81 12.50 1.38 3.88
C ILE A 81 13.91 0.91 3.50
N GLY A 82 14.45 -0.09 4.19
CA GLY A 82 15.74 -0.69 3.90
C GLY A 82 15.75 -1.58 2.65
N ASP A 83 16.93 -1.75 2.05
CA ASP A 83 17.12 -2.36 0.72
C ASP A 83 16.74 -3.84 0.63
N THR A 84 16.65 -4.53 1.75
CA THR A 84 16.35 -5.97 1.83
C THR A 84 14.93 -6.24 2.35
N GLU A 85 14.11 -5.21 2.50
CA GLU A 85 12.75 -5.35 2.97
C GLU A 85 11.82 -5.89 1.89
N ARG A 86 10.79 -6.63 2.33
CA ARG A 86 9.70 -7.12 1.48
C ARG A 86 8.55 -6.15 1.54
N VAL A 87 8.41 -5.33 0.51
CA VAL A 87 7.48 -4.20 0.48
C VAL A 87 6.17 -4.61 -0.20
N VAL A 88 5.05 -4.33 0.43
CA VAL A 88 3.71 -4.49 -0.12
C VAL A 88 3.07 -3.12 -0.20
N VAL A 89 2.67 -2.69 -1.40
CA VAL A 89 1.96 -1.41 -1.54
C VAL A 89 0.50 -1.62 -1.15
N ILE A 90 -0.03 -0.74 -0.31
CA ILE A 90 -1.41 -0.74 0.16
C ILE A 90 -2.00 0.63 -0.09
N GLU A 91 -3.07 0.72 -0.89
CA GLU A 91 -3.82 1.96 -1.12
C GLU A 91 -5.03 2.04 -0.17
N ASP A 92 -5.35 3.24 0.30
CA ASP A 92 -6.36 3.45 1.34
C ASP A 92 -7.81 3.34 0.83
N ASP A 93 -8.01 3.25 -0.48
CA ASP A 93 -9.29 3.06 -1.15
C ASP A 93 -9.46 1.71 -1.85
N ASP A 94 -8.54 0.77 -1.61
CA ASP A 94 -8.64 -0.60 -2.13
C ASP A 94 -9.21 -1.60 -1.12
N ALA A 95 -9.76 -2.68 -1.67
CA ALA A 95 -10.34 -3.78 -0.91
C ALA A 95 -9.39 -4.98 -0.88
N TYR A 96 -9.00 -5.38 0.33
CA TYR A 96 -8.08 -6.49 0.54
C TYR A 96 -8.80 -7.68 1.20
N ALA A 97 -8.67 -8.86 0.60
CA ALA A 97 -9.16 -10.09 1.20
C ALA A 97 -8.34 -10.44 2.47
N PRO A 98 -8.92 -11.14 3.47
CA PRO A 98 -8.20 -11.53 4.69
C PRO A 98 -6.90 -12.31 4.44
N GLY A 99 -6.83 -13.11 3.38
CA GLY A 99 -5.65 -13.91 3.03
C GLY A 99 -4.58 -13.18 2.21
N TYR A 100 -4.75 -11.90 1.91
CA TYR A 100 -3.94 -11.18 0.93
C TYR A 100 -2.46 -11.13 1.32
N LEU A 101 -2.13 -10.71 2.54
CA LEU A 101 -0.73 -10.63 2.99
C LEU A 101 -0.02 -12.00 3.03
N ARG A 102 -0.76 -13.07 3.37
CA ARG A 102 -0.22 -14.44 3.32
C ARG A 102 0.08 -14.87 1.89
N ALA A 103 -0.83 -14.59 0.96
CA ALA A 103 -0.64 -14.90 -0.46
C ALA A 103 0.58 -14.15 -1.04
N VAL A 104 0.66 -12.83 -0.79
CA VAL A 104 1.80 -12.00 -1.20
C VAL A 104 3.12 -12.49 -0.61
N ALA A 105 3.14 -12.87 0.67
CA ALA A 105 4.34 -13.42 1.30
C ALA A 105 4.82 -14.71 0.61
N SER A 106 3.88 -15.57 0.18
CA SER A 106 4.19 -16.77 -0.60
C SER A 106 4.75 -16.41 -1.97
N TRP A 107 4.11 -15.51 -2.71
CA TRP A 107 4.57 -15.13 -4.05
C TRP A 107 5.95 -14.46 -4.03
N LEU A 108 6.20 -13.62 -3.03
CA LEU A 108 7.53 -13.02 -2.85
C LEU A 108 8.61 -14.07 -2.54
N ALA A 109 8.28 -15.27 -2.06
CA ALA A 109 9.29 -16.32 -1.94
C ALA A 109 9.83 -16.75 -3.31
N ASP A 110 8.99 -16.66 -4.35
CA ASP A 110 9.27 -17.18 -5.69
C ASP A 110 9.81 -16.10 -6.66
N ALA A 111 9.39 -14.84 -6.50
CA ALA A 111 9.79 -13.76 -7.41
C ALA A 111 10.03 -12.41 -6.68
N PRO A 112 10.90 -11.53 -7.24
CA PRO A 112 11.24 -10.23 -6.65
C PRO A 112 10.16 -9.16 -6.85
N LEU A 113 9.24 -9.37 -7.80
CA LEU A 113 8.13 -8.47 -8.14
C LEU A 113 6.90 -9.34 -8.41
N VAL A 114 5.84 -9.14 -7.64
CA VAL A 114 4.60 -9.93 -7.71
C VAL A 114 3.39 -9.02 -7.61
N GLY A 115 2.25 -9.48 -8.13
CA GLY A 115 0.99 -8.79 -7.89
C GLY A 115 -0.23 -9.59 -8.29
N GLU A 116 -1.38 -9.18 -7.77
CA GLU A 116 -2.66 -9.80 -8.07
C GLU A 116 -3.19 -9.31 -9.42
N SER A 117 -3.39 -10.24 -10.36
CA SER A 117 -4.10 -10.02 -11.62
C SER A 117 -5.60 -10.22 -11.44
N HIS A 118 -6.41 -9.96 -12.48
CA HIS A 118 -7.87 -10.14 -12.43
C HIS A 118 -8.57 -9.33 -11.32
N ALA A 119 -8.19 -8.06 -11.20
CA ALA A 119 -8.77 -7.15 -10.24
C ALA A 119 -10.29 -7.04 -10.45
N ARG A 120 -11.04 -7.07 -9.35
CA ARG A 120 -12.50 -6.94 -9.34
C ARG A 120 -12.91 -5.60 -8.77
N TYR A 121 -13.51 -4.76 -9.60
CA TYR A 121 -13.94 -3.43 -9.20
C TYR A 121 -15.42 -3.47 -8.84
N TYR A 122 -15.74 -3.10 -7.60
CA TYR A 122 -17.12 -3.04 -7.11
C TYR A 122 -17.63 -1.61 -7.09
N HIS A 123 -18.68 -1.34 -7.86
CA HIS A 123 -19.35 -0.05 -7.85
C HIS A 123 -20.36 0.01 -6.71
N VAL A 124 -20.00 0.66 -5.60
CA VAL A 124 -20.80 0.72 -4.37
C VAL A 124 -22.26 1.15 -4.60
N ALA A 125 -22.48 2.27 -5.30
CA ALA A 125 -23.85 2.79 -5.48
C ALA A 125 -24.77 1.89 -6.32
N ARG A 126 -24.20 1.16 -7.28
CA ARG A 126 -24.96 0.29 -8.20
C ARG A 126 -24.98 -1.17 -7.76
N ARG A 127 -24.16 -1.53 -6.77
CA ARG A 127 -24.00 -2.89 -6.24
C ARG A 127 -23.66 -3.93 -7.30
N VAL A 128 -22.84 -3.53 -8.27
CA VAL A 128 -22.34 -4.39 -9.34
C VAL A 128 -20.82 -4.46 -9.28
N TRP A 129 -20.26 -5.57 -9.73
CA TRP A 129 -18.82 -5.72 -9.90
C TRP A 129 -18.48 -5.91 -11.38
N ARG A 130 -17.21 -5.65 -11.70
CA ARG A 130 -16.62 -5.88 -13.01
C ARG A 130 -15.22 -6.50 -12.84
N ASP A 131 -14.89 -7.45 -13.71
CA ASP A 131 -13.51 -7.89 -13.93
C ASP A 131 -12.78 -6.86 -14.81
N CYS A 132 -11.63 -6.39 -14.35
CA CYS A 132 -10.83 -5.40 -15.06
C CYS A 132 -10.05 -5.99 -16.24
N GLY A 133 -9.95 -7.31 -16.37
CA GLY A 133 -9.27 -7.98 -17.47
C GLY A 133 -7.76 -7.76 -17.48
N ASN A 134 -7.17 -7.38 -16.35
CA ASN A 134 -5.73 -7.21 -16.21
C ASN A 134 -5.04 -8.58 -16.07
N HIS A 135 -4.96 -9.31 -17.18
CA HIS A 135 -4.41 -10.68 -17.23
C HIS A 135 -2.88 -10.73 -17.15
N ALA A 136 -2.22 -9.68 -17.63
CA ALA A 136 -0.76 -9.62 -17.78
C ALA A 136 -0.08 -8.62 -16.84
N HIS A 137 -0.84 -7.94 -15.99
CA HIS A 137 -0.32 -6.92 -15.06
C HIS A 137 -1.19 -6.79 -13.82
N ALA A 138 -0.58 -6.30 -12.75
CA ALA A 138 -1.27 -5.93 -11.51
C ALA A 138 -1.36 -4.40 -11.40
N SER A 139 -2.36 -3.92 -10.68
CA SER A 139 -2.41 -2.53 -10.23
C SER A 139 -1.37 -2.31 -9.12
N LEU A 140 -0.90 -1.07 -8.94
CA LEU A 140 0.11 -0.74 -7.94
C LEU A 140 -0.32 -1.15 -6.52
N CYS A 141 -1.57 -0.86 -6.14
CA CYS A 141 -2.22 -1.27 -4.89
C CYS A 141 -2.24 -2.76 -4.60
N SER A 142 -1.99 -3.58 -5.62
CA SER A 142 -1.97 -5.05 -5.57
C SER A 142 -0.58 -5.62 -5.86
N THR A 143 0.45 -4.79 -5.76
CA THR A 143 1.85 -5.12 -6.09
C THR A 143 2.72 -5.20 -4.83
N ALA A 144 3.65 -6.14 -4.84
CA ALA A 144 4.68 -6.27 -3.82
C ALA A 144 6.06 -6.55 -4.44
N VAL A 145 7.11 -6.12 -3.76
CA VAL A 145 8.49 -6.17 -4.24
C VAL A 145 9.49 -6.55 -3.15
N ARG A 146 10.64 -7.06 -3.58
CA ARG A 146 11.88 -7.22 -2.79
C ARG A 146 13.09 -7.10 -3.71
N ASP A 147 14.27 -6.94 -3.13
CA ASP A 147 15.55 -7.00 -3.83
C ASP A 147 15.57 -6.12 -5.10
N GLU A 148 15.82 -6.67 -6.28
CA GLU A 148 15.82 -5.94 -7.55
C GLU A 148 14.46 -5.31 -7.91
N GLY A 149 13.35 -5.89 -7.46
CA GLY A 149 12.02 -5.30 -7.64
C GLY A 149 11.84 -4.04 -6.80
N LEU A 150 12.42 -4.01 -5.59
CA LEU A 150 12.39 -2.84 -4.72
C LEU A 150 13.27 -1.72 -5.29
N ALA A 151 14.45 -2.06 -5.80
CA ALA A 151 15.31 -1.12 -6.50
C ALA A 151 14.58 -0.48 -7.69
N ALA A 152 13.94 -1.29 -8.55
CA ALA A 152 13.19 -0.79 -9.70
C ALA A 152 12.02 0.13 -9.31
N LEU A 153 11.31 -0.18 -8.22
CA LEU A 153 10.21 0.65 -7.71
C LEU A 153 10.73 2.02 -7.24
N ARG A 154 11.86 2.06 -6.53
CA ARG A 154 12.48 3.31 -6.09
C ARG A 154 12.89 4.20 -7.26
N ASP A 155 13.55 3.63 -8.26
CA ASP A 155 13.97 4.37 -9.45
C ASP A 155 12.75 5.01 -10.13
N HIS A 156 11.67 4.24 -10.30
CA HIS A 156 10.44 4.76 -10.91
C HIS A 156 9.75 5.84 -10.07
N ALA A 157 9.74 5.71 -8.74
CA ALA A 157 9.16 6.72 -7.85
C ALA A 157 9.99 8.02 -7.85
N ALA A 158 11.31 7.93 -8.01
CA ALA A 158 12.20 9.10 -8.07
C ALA A 158 12.09 9.86 -9.41
N HIS A 159 11.91 9.16 -10.53
CA HIS A 159 11.86 9.77 -11.87
C HIS A 159 10.53 10.44 -12.24
N ARG A 160 9.48 10.27 -11.44
CA ARG A 160 8.11 10.79 -11.69
C ARG A 160 7.78 12.05 -10.88
N GLN A 161 8.76 12.66 -10.22
CA GLN A 161 8.60 13.86 -9.40
C GLN A 161 8.62 15.16 -10.20
#